data_AF-A0A0K0FZK4-F1
#
_entry.id   AF-A0A0K0FZK4-F1
#
_cell.length_a   1.000
_cell.length_b   1.000
_cell.length_c   1.000
_cell.angle_alpha   90.00
_cell.angle_beta   90.00
_cell.angle_gamma   90.00
#
_symmetry.space_group_name_H-M   'P 1'
#
loop_
_entity.id
_entity.type
_entity.pdbx_description
1 polymer ?
#
loop_
_entity_poly.entity_id
_entity_poly.type
_entity_poly.pdbx_seq_one_letter_code
_entity_poly.pdbx_strand_id
1 'polypeptide(L)'
;MPERMIDVTKIRNKNSKHKFYARQKMYIYKWDSISNVFRKPDIHFGISGSPDVTDEVSCIKNLKNDIKANILPTIESVDSIQKHKEKNILYRHIKLNDIYQNFIFRCLSKIEGINKAHMDEFYSRAAEYSIKNEEKPNIIYTSSKNVITFDRENIDNYGSYRCKELKTTKFFSKSVITMDKVYYLPDEGSELSLKDLKGNNKQYIGYVKQYEFLGEIKKIRIEFGDNVRKPINIENFSKTTNEIDIKENLVIYKSPKDVFGALITCIYQTPAETTFYTKR
;
A
#
# COMPACT_ATOMS: atom_id res chain seq x y z
N MET A 1 -8.97 35.52 -4.35
CA MET A 1 -7.63 35.09 -4.83
C MET A 1 -7.25 33.82 -4.08
N PRO A 2 -6.74 32.77 -4.73
CA PRO A 2 -6.21 31.62 -3.99
C PRO A 2 -4.98 32.08 -3.21
N GLU A 3 -4.93 31.75 -1.91
CA GLU A 3 -3.77 32.02 -1.06
C GLU A 3 -2.51 31.42 -1.69
N ARG A 4 -1.50 32.27 -1.89
CA ARG A 4 -0.17 31.82 -2.34
C ARG A 4 0.63 31.47 -1.09
N MET A 5 0.66 30.20 -0.72
CA MET A 5 1.56 29.72 0.33
C MET A 5 2.99 29.66 -0.22
N ILE A 6 3.94 30.26 0.49
CA ILE A 6 5.37 30.21 0.18
C ILE A 6 6.05 29.36 1.25
N ASP A 7 6.67 28.26 0.81
CA ASP A 7 7.53 27.45 1.66
C ASP A 7 8.99 27.90 1.49
N VAL A 8 9.68 28.15 2.59
CA VAL A 8 11.09 28.58 2.59
C VAL A 8 11.98 27.38 2.82
N THR A 9 13.02 27.23 2.01
CA THR A 9 14.01 26.16 2.17
C THR A 9 15.42 26.70 1.93
N LYS A 10 16.34 26.35 2.83
CA LYS A 10 17.76 26.63 2.64
C LYS A 10 18.33 25.72 1.55
N ILE A 11 19.00 26.33 0.56
CA ILE A 11 19.71 25.62 -0.49
C ILE A 11 20.79 24.71 0.14
N ARG A 12 20.92 23.47 -0.35
CA ARG A 12 21.86 22.44 0.12
C ARG A 12 21.63 21.92 1.55
N ASN A 13 20.49 22.20 2.17
CA ASN A 13 20.11 21.52 3.40
C ASN A 13 19.75 20.05 3.09
N LYS A 14 20.70 19.13 3.36
CA LYS A 14 20.50 17.69 3.16
C LYS A 14 19.36 17.10 4.02
N ASN A 15 19.00 17.78 5.11
CA ASN A 15 17.93 17.37 6.03
C ASN A 15 16.58 18.03 5.71
N SER A 16 16.46 18.71 4.56
CA SER A 16 15.20 19.32 4.17
C SER A 16 14.11 18.26 3.99
N LYS A 17 12.90 18.53 4.48
CA LYS A 17 11.70 17.71 4.19
C LYS A 17 10.85 18.29 3.07
N HIS A 18 11.34 19.34 2.40
CA HIS A 18 10.60 20.04 1.35
C HIS A 18 10.27 19.10 0.19
N LYS A 19 9.05 19.24 -0.36
CA LYS A 19 8.56 18.47 -1.49
C LYS A 19 8.47 19.38 -2.71
N PHE A 20 8.97 18.88 -3.84
CA PHE A 20 8.87 19.56 -5.11
C PHE A 20 7.59 19.15 -5.83
N TYR A 21 7.03 20.08 -6.60
CA TYR A 21 5.81 19.84 -7.38
C TYR A 21 6.04 20.16 -8.86
N ALA A 22 5.31 19.47 -9.72
CA ALA A 22 5.34 19.69 -11.16
C ALA A 22 5.02 21.16 -11.49
N ARG A 23 5.88 21.79 -12.31
CA ARG A 23 5.79 23.23 -12.67
C ARG A 23 5.85 24.22 -11.49
N GLN A 24 6.36 23.80 -10.32
CA GLN A 24 6.64 24.72 -9.24
C GLN A 24 7.65 25.79 -9.68
N LYS A 25 7.34 27.05 -9.37
CA LYS A 25 8.23 28.18 -9.59
C LYS A 25 8.98 28.48 -8.30
N MET A 26 10.29 28.35 -8.35
CA MET A 26 11.19 28.61 -7.23
C MET A 26 11.82 29.98 -7.40
N TYR A 27 11.67 30.82 -6.39
CA TYR A 27 12.33 32.12 -6.29
C TYR A 27 13.52 31.96 -5.35
N ILE A 28 14.72 32.25 -5.83
CA ILE A 28 15.97 32.11 -5.10
C ILE A 28 16.46 33.51 -4.75
N TYR A 29 16.66 33.75 -3.47
CA TYR A 29 17.17 34.99 -2.92
C TYR A 29 18.52 34.75 -2.24
N LYS A 30 19.34 35.79 -2.12
CA LYS A 30 20.51 35.78 -1.25
C LYS A 30 20.04 35.64 0.20
N TRP A 31 20.55 34.62 0.90
CA TRP A 31 20.11 34.30 2.26
C TRP A 31 20.26 35.50 3.20
N ASP A 32 21.39 36.21 3.13
CA ASP A 32 21.68 37.33 4.04
C ASP A 32 20.64 38.44 3.94
N SER A 33 20.13 38.71 2.73
CA SER A 33 19.10 39.72 2.46
C SER A 33 17.75 39.38 3.10
N ILE A 34 17.36 38.11 3.09
CA ILE A 34 16.02 37.67 3.55
C ILE A 34 16.03 36.99 4.93
N SER A 35 17.20 36.69 5.49
CA SER A 35 17.32 35.83 6.69
C SER A 35 16.62 36.41 7.92
N ASN A 36 16.56 37.73 8.06
CA ASN A 36 15.93 38.40 9.19
C ASN A 36 14.40 38.22 9.21
N VAL A 37 13.77 38.11 8.03
CA VAL A 37 12.32 37.90 7.89
C VAL A 37 11.94 36.47 8.33
N PHE A 38 12.82 35.50 8.06
CA PHE A 38 12.55 34.07 8.28
C PHE A 38 13.16 33.48 9.55
N ARG A 39 13.85 34.28 10.38
CA ARG A 39 14.35 33.88 11.71
C ARG A 39 13.29 33.91 12.82
N LYS A 40 12.05 34.33 12.51
CA LYS A 40 10.93 34.26 13.44
C LYS A 40 10.15 32.95 13.22
N PRO A 41 10.13 32.01 14.19
CA PRO A 41 9.63 30.64 13.98
C PRO A 41 8.12 30.51 13.75
N ASP A 42 7.32 31.50 14.12
CA ASP A 42 5.89 31.28 14.39
C ASP A 42 4.90 31.74 13.31
N ILE A 43 5.37 32.09 12.10
CA ILE A 43 4.47 32.71 11.12
C ILE A 43 4.47 31.93 9.81
N HIS A 44 3.42 31.13 9.61
CA HIS A 44 2.91 30.90 8.26
C HIS A 44 2.56 32.28 7.67
N PHE A 45 3.39 32.78 6.77
CA PHE A 45 3.13 34.05 6.09
C PHE A 45 1.95 33.85 5.13
N GLY A 46 0.74 34.05 5.65
CA GLY A 46 -0.42 34.33 4.82
C GLY A 46 -0.15 35.65 4.10
N ILE A 47 -0.12 35.59 2.77
CA ILE A 47 0.02 36.78 1.93
C ILE A 47 -1.34 37.47 1.85
N SER A 48 -1.81 38.03 2.96
CA SER A 48 -2.91 39.00 2.96
C SER A 48 -2.33 40.38 2.68
N GLY A 49 -2.04 40.65 1.41
CA GLY A 49 -1.26 41.82 0.98
C GLY A 49 0.13 41.42 0.53
N SER A 50 0.64 42.06 -0.52
CA SER A 50 1.96 41.78 -1.12
C SER A 50 3.01 41.68 0.00
N PRO A 51 3.69 40.54 0.15
CA PRO A 51 4.81 40.49 1.07
C PRO A 51 5.92 41.22 0.32
N ASP A 52 6.16 42.46 0.72
CA ASP A 52 7.21 43.29 0.13
C ASP A 52 8.57 42.76 0.61
N VAL A 53 8.92 41.56 0.16
CA VAL A 53 10.30 41.20 -0.11
C VAL A 53 10.68 42.04 -1.32
N THR A 54 11.12 43.27 -1.06
CA THR A 54 11.58 44.22 -2.08
C THR A 54 12.96 43.85 -2.65
N ASP A 55 13.62 42.86 -2.06
CA ASP A 55 14.87 42.31 -2.57
C ASP A 55 14.67 41.68 -3.95
N GLU A 56 15.53 42.07 -4.89
CA GLU A 56 15.54 41.48 -6.22
C GLU A 56 15.80 39.97 -6.14
N VAL A 57 14.91 39.21 -6.79
CA VAL A 57 15.06 37.77 -6.93
C VAL A 57 16.36 37.48 -7.65
N SER A 58 17.29 36.79 -6.98
CA SER A 58 18.60 36.47 -7.57
C SER A 58 18.48 35.47 -8.71
N CYS A 59 17.55 34.52 -8.63
CA CYS A 59 17.28 33.58 -9.70
C CYS A 59 15.84 33.04 -9.61
N ILE A 60 15.19 32.89 -10.76
CA ILE A 60 13.90 32.22 -10.88
C ILE A 60 14.12 30.89 -11.60
N LYS A 61 13.72 29.78 -10.96
CA LYS A 61 13.77 28.45 -11.56
C LYS A 61 12.38 27.88 -11.70
N ASN A 62 12.01 27.50 -12.92
CA ASN A 62 10.79 26.75 -13.20
C ASN A 62 11.13 25.27 -13.23
N LEU A 63 10.51 24.48 -12.35
CA LEU A 63 10.62 23.02 -12.40
C LEU A 63 9.90 22.50 -13.65
N LYS A 64 10.52 21.53 -14.33
CA LYS A 64 9.90 20.87 -15.48
C LYS A 64 8.68 20.03 -15.05
N ASN A 65 7.91 19.53 -16.00
CA ASN A 65 6.75 18.66 -15.75
C ASN A 65 6.71 17.43 -16.68
N ASP A 66 7.83 17.12 -17.32
CA ASP A 66 8.05 15.99 -18.20
C ASP A 66 8.86 14.87 -17.52
N ILE A 67 8.90 14.88 -16.18
CA ILE A 67 9.62 13.87 -15.40
C ILE A 67 8.78 12.60 -15.38
N LYS A 68 9.37 11.50 -15.85
CA LYS A 68 8.75 10.17 -15.79
C LYS A 68 8.49 9.79 -14.34
N ALA A 69 7.25 9.46 -14.02
CA ALA A 69 6.85 9.05 -12.68
C ALA A 69 5.84 7.91 -12.73
N ASN A 70 5.95 7.03 -11.76
CA ASN A 70 4.94 6.00 -11.51
C ASN A 70 4.14 6.40 -10.27
N ILE A 71 2.86 6.69 -10.43
CA ILE A 71 1.98 7.04 -9.32
C ILE A 71 1.46 5.75 -8.70
N LEU A 72 1.82 5.54 -7.44
CA LEU A 72 1.53 4.32 -6.70
C LEU A 72 0.59 4.63 -5.52
N PRO A 73 -0.41 3.79 -5.28
CA PRO A 73 -1.13 3.82 -4.02
C PRO A 73 -0.15 3.41 -2.92
N THR A 74 -0.02 4.27 -1.93
CA THR A 74 1.07 4.25 -0.95
C THR A 74 0.54 4.57 0.43
N ILE A 75 0.98 3.77 1.41
CA ILE A 75 0.88 4.12 2.83
C ILE A 75 2.29 4.52 3.28
N GLU A 76 2.39 5.57 4.08
CA GLU A 76 3.65 6.14 4.60
C GLU A 76 4.65 6.63 3.53
N SER A 77 5.34 5.72 2.83
CA SER A 77 6.43 6.03 1.90
C SER A 77 6.45 5.11 0.68
N VAL A 78 6.70 5.70 -0.50
CA VAL A 78 6.84 4.98 -1.78
C VAL A 78 8.03 4.02 -1.79
N ASP A 79 9.04 4.30 -0.97
CA ASP A 79 10.25 3.47 -0.87
C ASP A 79 9.98 2.14 -0.14
N SER A 80 8.88 2.04 0.60
CA SER A 80 8.44 0.79 1.22
C SER A 80 7.89 -0.23 0.21
N ILE A 81 7.58 0.22 -1.01
CA ILE A 81 7.02 -0.61 -2.08
C ILE A 81 8.18 -1.28 -2.85
N GLN A 82 8.21 -2.61 -2.74
CA GLN A 82 9.15 -3.49 -3.38
C GLN A 82 8.68 -3.91 -4.77
N LYS A 83 9.61 -4.43 -5.56
CA LYS A 83 9.34 -4.95 -6.91
C LYS A 83 9.86 -6.38 -7.01
N HIS A 84 8.98 -7.31 -7.34
CA HIS A 84 9.37 -8.69 -7.60
C HIS A 84 10.16 -8.74 -8.92
N LYS A 85 11.36 -9.30 -8.88
CA LYS A 85 12.30 -9.24 -10.02
C LYS A 85 11.76 -9.96 -11.26
N GLU A 86 11.20 -11.15 -11.08
CA GLU A 86 10.76 -12.00 -12.21
C GLU A 86 9.35 -11.64 -12.69
N LYS A 87 8.39 -11.59 -11.76
CA LYS A 87 6.98 -11.33 -12.04
C LYS A 87 6.63 -9.87 -12.35
N ASN A 88 7.57 -8.94 -12.17
CA ASN A 88 7.36 -7.50 -12.38
C ASN A 88 6.18 -6.91 -11.58
N ILE A 89 5.83 -7.50 -10.43
CA ILE A 89 4.76 -6.99 -9.56
C ILE A 89 5.32 -6.04 -8.50
N LEU A 90 4.53 -5.04 -8.12
CA LEU A 90 4.84 -4.12 -7.02
C LEU A 90 4.07 -4.57 -5.78
N TYR A 91 4.74 -4.66 -4.65
CA TYR A 91 4.12 -5.11 -3.41
C TYR A 91 4.72 -4.45 -2.17
N ARG A 92 3.95 -4.46 -1.09
CA ARG A 92 4.39 -4.10 0.26
C ARG A 92 3.87 -5.16 1.23
N HIS A 93 4.76 -5.63 2.11
CA HIS A 93 4.36 -6.46 3.24
C HIS A 93 3.86 -5.59 4.39
N ILE A 94 2.74 -5.97 4.97
CA ILE A 94 2.26 -5.44 6.24
C ILE A 94 2.93 -6.22 7.35
N LYS A 95 3.89 -5.57 8.03
CA LYS A 95 4.64 -6.19 9.12
C LYS A 95 3.75 -6.41 10.32
N LEU A 96 4.15 -7.33 11.19
CA LEU A 96 3.43 -7.61 12.45
C LEU A 96 3.14 -6.35 13.28
N ASN A 97 4.10 -5.43 13.33
CA ASN A 97 3.96 -4.18 14.08
C ASN A 97 3.01 -3.18 13.41
N ASP A 98 2.75 -3.31 12.11
CA ASP A 98 1.87 -2.43 11.32
C ASP A 98 0.40 -2.90 11.39
N ILE A 99 0.14 -4.11 11.90
CA ILE A 99 -1.20 -4.64 12.09
C ILE A 99 -1.95 -3.79 13.13
N TYR A 100 -3.24 -3.56 12.90
CA TYR A 100 -4.15 -2.72 13.68
C TYR A 100 -3.83 -1.22 13.67
N GLN A 101 -2.82 -0.78 12.92
CA GLN A 101 -2.54 0.63 12.73
C GLN A 101 -3.42 1.25 11.65
N ASN A 102 -3.82 2.50 11.86
CA ASN A 102 -4.55 3.29 10.88
C ASN A 102 -3.57 4.00 9.95
N PHE A 103 -3.60 3.65 8.67
CA PHE A 103 -2.78 4.28 7.66
C PHE A 103 -3.57 5.26 6.81
N ILE A 104 -2.92 6.35 6.41
CA ILE A 104 -3.46 7.27 5.41
C ILE A 104 -2.97 6.82 4.03
N PHE A 105 -3.92 6.39 3.20
CA PHE A 105 -3.66 5.88 1.87
C PHE A 105 -3.64 7.02 0.84
N ARG A 106 -2.54 7.16 0.10
CA ARG A 106 -2.34 8.28 -0.84
C ARG A 106 -1.75 7.81 -2.15
N CYS A 107 -1.95 8.59 -3.21
CA CYS A 107 -1.29 8.40 -4.49
C CYS A 107 0.00 9.22 -4.51
N LEU A 108 1.15 8.56 -4.44
CA LEU A 108 2.47 9.18 -4.42
C LEU A 108 3.27 8.80 -5.67
N SER A 109 4.12 9.71 -6.13
CA SER A 109 4.94 9.59 -7.34
C SER A 109 6.28 8.92 -7.05
N LYS A 110 6.50 7.71 -7.54
CA LYS A 110 7.84 7.10 -7.57
C LYS A 110 8.61 7.63 -8.77
N ILE A 111 9.63 8.44 -8.51
CA ILE A 111 10.52 9.04 -9.51
C ILE A 111 11.94 8.52 -9.25
N GLU A 112 12.64 8.13 -10.31
CA GLU A 112 14.04 7.71 -10.21
C GLU A 112 15.00 8.90 -10.27
N GLY A 113 16.15 8.79 -9.61
CA GLY A 113 17.24 9.78 -9.67
C GLY A 113 17.64 10.40 -8.33
N ILE A 114 18.56 11.37 -8.39
CA ILE A 114 19.31 11.91 -7.22
C ILE A 114 18.40 12.61 -6.19
N ASN A 115 17.27 13.19 -6.62
CA ASN A 115 16.38 13.97 -5.74
C ASN A 115 15.06 13.26 -5.42
N LYS A 116 14.98 11.94 -5.62
CA LYS A 116 13.73 11.19 -5.50
C LYS A 116 12.98 11.36 -4.17
N ALA A 117 13.71 11.52 -3.06
CA ALA A 117 13.14 11.70 -1.72
C ALA A 117 12.26 12.97 -1.57
N HIS A 118 12.46 13.96 -2.45
CA HIS A 118 11.71 15.21 -2.48
C HIS A 118 10.62 15.22 -3.56
N MET A 119 10.48 14.14 -4.31
CA MET A 119 9.66 14.06 -5.53
C MET A 119 8.49 13.08 -5.39
N ASP A 120 8.30 12.47 -4.23
CA ASP A 120 7.17 11.58 -3.92
C ASP A 120 5.81 12.27 -4.03
N GLU A 121 5.74 13.59 -3.86
CA GLU A 121 4.52 14.37 -4.08
C GLU A 121 4.50 15.12 -5.42
N PHE A 122 5.42 14.85 -6.34
CA PHE A 122 5.65 15.71 -7.50
C PHE A 122 4.40 15.97 -8.35
N TYR A 123 3.58 14.93 -8.58
CA TYR A 123 2.31 15.06 -9.30
C TYR A 123 1.07 15.12 -8.39
N SER A 124 1.22 15.30 -7.08
CA SER A 124 0.09 15.36 -6.14
C SER A 124 -0.83 16.57 -6.38
N ARG A 125 -0.27 17.67 -6.89
CA ARG A 125 -1.03 18.89 -7.29
C ARG A 125 -1.49 18.87 -8.75
N ALA A 126 -1.08 17.87 -9.52
CA ALA A 126 -1.40 17.79 -10.94
C ALA A 126 -2.78 17.15 -11.19
N ALA A 127 -3.25 16.31 -10.27
CA ALA A 127 -4.57 15.70 -10.33
C ALA A 127 -5.12 15.39 -8.93
N GLU A 128 -6.44 15.30 -8.84
CA GLU A 128 -7.13 14.68 -7.73
C GLU A 128 -7.23 13.16 -7.99
N TYR A 129 -6.89 12.35 -7.00
CA TYR A 129 -6.86 10.89 -7.14
C TYR A 129 -7.90 10.20 -6.27
N SER A 130 -8.34 9.04 -6.75
CA SER A 130 -8.97 8.00 -5.95
C SER A 130 -8.09 6.76 -5.95
N ILE A 131 -8.17 5.94 -4.92
CA ILE A 131 -7.56 4.62 -4.87
C ILE A 131 -8.67 3.59 -4.87
N LYS A 132 -8.57 2.61 -5.75
CA LYS A 132 -9.54 1.51 -5.83
C LYS A 132 -8.85 0.21 -5.44
N ASN A 133 -9.56 -0.61 -4.68
CA ASN A 133 -9.23 -2.02 -4.60
C ASN A 133 -9.64 -2.67 -5.93
N GLU A 134 -8.72 -3.36 -6.60
CA GLU A 134 -8.97 -3.93 -7.93
C GLU A 134 -9.90 -5.15 -7.85
N GLU A 135 -9.90 -5.84 -6.71
CA GLU A 135 -10.76 -7.00 -6.46
C GLU A 135 -12.17 -6.59 -6.04
N LYS A 136 -12.29 -5.46 -5.34
CA LYS A 136 -13.53 -4.91 -4.78
C LYS A 136 -13.70 -3.47 -5.27
N PRO A 137 -14.13 -3.27 -6.53
CA PRO A 137 -14.20 -1.95 -7.15
C PRO A 137 -15.18 -0.99 -6.47
N ASN A 138 -16.08 -1.52 -5.62
CA ASN A 138 -17.00 -0.74 -4.78
C ASN A 138 -16.29 -0.05 -3.60
N ILE A 139 -15.12 -0.55 -3.18
CA ILE A 139 -14.28 0.07 -2.16
C ILE A 139 -13.39 1.10 -2.85
N ILE A 140 -13.75 2.38 -2.66
CA ILE A 140 -13.04 3.51 -3.24
C ILE A 140 -12.57 4.42 -2.11
N TYR A 141 -11.26 4.61 -2.03
CA TYR A 141 -10.63 5.57 -1.13
C TYR A 141 -10.46 6.90 -1.85
N THR A 142 -10.85 7.98 -1.20
CA THR A 142 -10.74 9.35 -1.69
C THR A 142 -9.95 10.18 -0.68
N SER A 143 -9.64 11.43 -1.01
CA SER A 143 -9.00 12.38 -0.08
C SER A 143 -9.73 12.50 1.27
N SER A 144 -11.07 12.37 1.28
CA SER A 144 -11.92 12.42 2.48
C SER A 144 -12.17 11.07 3.15
N LYS A 145 -11.87 9.95 2.47
CA LYS A 145 -12.01 8.58 2.99
C LYS A 145 -10.77 7.77 2.59
N ASN A 146 -9.64 8.08 3.20
CA ASN A 146 -8.35 7.49 2.88
C ASN A 146 -7.74 6.65 4.01
N VAL A 147 -8.47 6.42 5.10
CA VAL A 147 -7.95 5.59 6.19
C VAL A 147 -8.17 4.12 5.86
N ILE A 148 -7.12 3.33 6.02
CA ILE A 148 -7.15 1.86 5.90
C ILE A 148 -6.44 1.25 7.12
N THR A 149 -6.99 0.14 7.60
CA THR A 149 -6.45 -0.61 8.74
C THR A 149 -6.25 -2.04 8.29
N PHE A 150 -5.04 -2.55 8.39
CA PHE A 150 -4.76 -3.96 8.12
C PHE A 150 -4.82 -4.69 9.44
N ASP A 151 -5.67 -5.72 9.55
CA ASP A 151 -5.81 -6.51 10.76
C ASP A 151 -5.79 -8.01 10.41
N ARG A 152 -5.94 -8.90 11.38
CA ARG A 152 -5.89 -10.35 11.12
C ARG A 152 -7.27 -10.91 10.77
N GLU A 153 -8.32 -10.29 11.28
CA GLU A 153 -9.72 -10.72 11.17
C GLU A 153 -10.35 -10.35 9.83
N ASN A 154 -9.86 -9.28 9.22
CA ASN A 154 -10.39 -8.64 8.04
C ASN A 154 -9.40 -8.76 6.87
N ILE A 155 -9.38 -9.97 6.31
CA ILE A 155 -8.60 -10.27 5.11
C ILE A 155 -8.97 -9.39 3.90
N ASP A 156 -10.11 -8.68 3.94
CA ASP A 156 -10.60 -7.87 2.81
C ASP A 156 -9.77 -6.62 2.53
N ASN A 157 -9.03 -6.13 3.53
CA ASN A 157 -8.16 -4.97 3.38
C ASN A 157 -6.80 -5.33 2.76
N TYR A 158 -6.48 -6.62 2.62
CA TYR A 158 -5.35 -7.06 1.81
C TYR A 158 -5.78 -7.28 0.37
N GLY A 159 -4.88 -7.07 -0.58
CA GLY A 159 -5.20 -7.16 -2.00
C GLY A 159 -4.39 -6.19 -2.83
N SER A 160 -4.85 -5.93 -4.06
CA SER A 160 -4.18 -5.00 -4.95
C SER A 160 -4.97 -3.70 -5.10
N TYR A 161 -4.23 -2.61 -5.09
CA TYR A 161 -4.79 -1.27 -5.15
C TYR A 161 -4.21 -0.52 -6.32
N ARG A 162 -5.00 0.37 -6.91
CA ARG A 162 -4.57 1.23 -8.00
C ARG A 162 -5.07 2.66 -7.82
N CYS A 163 -4.19 3.62 -8.10
CA CYS A 163 -4.57 5.02 -8.23
C CYS A 163 -5.34 5.25 -9.52
N LYS A 164 -6.33 6.14 -9.47
CA LYS A 164 -7.10 6.61 -10.63
C LYS A 164 -7.33 8.11 -10.52
N GLU A 165 -7.05 8.85 -11.57
CA GLU A 165 -7.36 10.27 -11.64
C GLU A 165 -8.88 10.50 -11.67
N LEU A 166 -9.35 11.42 -10.83
CA LEU A 166 -10.72 11.92 -10.82
C LEU A 166 -10.83 13.22 -11.62
N LYS A 167 -9.90 14.14 -11.37
CA LYS A 167 -9.80 15.43 -12.05
C LYS A 167 -8.34 15.74 -12.32
N THR A 168 -8.03 16.15 -13.54
CA THR A 168 -6.67 16.49 -13.95
C THR A 168 -6.54 17.96 -14.26
N THR A 169 -5.42 18.55 -13.86
CA THR A 169 -5.00 19.86 -14.37
C THR A 169 -4.28 19.71 -15.70
N LYS A 170 -4.02 20.82 -16.39
CA LYS A 170 -3.16 20.86 -17.60
C LYS A 170 -1.72 20.36 -17.38
N PHE A 171 -1.30 20.14 -16.14
CA PHE A 171 0.04 19.66 -15.80
C PHE A 171 0.13 18.15 -15.66
N PHE A 172 -1.00 17.46 -15.69
CA PHE A 172 -1.03 16.00 -15.69
C PHE A 172 -0.82 15.48 -17.12
N SER A 173 0.33 14.86 -17.37
CA SER A 173 0.66 14.32 -18.69
C SER A 173 0.72 12.79 -18.68
N LYS A 174 -0.24 12.15 -19.36
CA LYS A 174 -0.32 10.69 -19.49
C LYS A 174 0.86 10.07 -20.24
N SER A 175 1.65 10.87 -20.97
CA SER A 175 2.83 10.37 -21.69
C SER A 175 4.04 10.11 -20.79
N VAL A 176 4.08 10.72 -19.59
CA VAL A 176 5.20 10.58 -18.63
C VAL A 176 4.75 10.02 -17.28
N ILE A 177 3.44 9.94 -17.04
CA ILE A 177 2.87 9.42 -15.81
C ILE A 177 2.26 8.04 -16.07
N THR A 178 2.71 7.04 -15.33
CA THR A 178 2.06 5.73 -15.24
C THR A 178 1.35 5.59 -13.89
N MET A 179 0.35 4.71 -13.83
CA MET A 179 -0.31 4.34 -12.58
C MET A 179 -0.35 2.83 -12.46
N ASP A 180 0.59 2.26 -11.72
CA ASP A 180 0.66 0.83 -11.51
C ASP A 180 -0.07 0.41 -10.24
N LYS A 181 -0.53 -0.85 -10.23
CA LYS A 181 -1.14 -1.43 -9.04
C LYS A 181 -0.06 -1.90 -8.05
N VAL A 182 -0.41 -1.87 -6.77
CA VAL A 182 0.45 -2.32 -5.67
C VAL A 182 -0.30 -3.33 -4.83
N TYR A 183 0.33 -4.47 -4.58
CA TYR A 183 -0.18 -5.49 -3.67
C TYR A 183 0.18 -5.17 -2.22
N TYR A 184 -0.80 -5.14 -1.35
CA TYR A 184 -0.63 -5.07 0.09
C TYR A 184 -0.84 -6.46 0.66
N LEU A 185 0.26 -7.11 1.01
CA LEU A 185 0.33 -8.53 1.35
C LEU A 185 0.68 -8.70 2.83
N PRO A 186 0.27 -9.81 3.47
CA PRO A 186 0.79 -10.19 4.76
C PRO A 186 2.30 -10.39 4.71
N ASP A 187 2.97 -10.22 5.84
CA ASP A 187 4.38 -10.58 5.98
C ASP A 187 4.58 -12.09 5.93
N GLU A 188 5.79 -12.55 5.62
CA GLU A 188 6.12 -13.97 5.53
C GLU A 188 5.77 -14.72 6.82
N GLY A 189 5.01 -15.80 6.69
CA GLY A 189 4.60 -16.62 7.83
C GLY A 189 3.61 -15.94 8.77
N SER A 190 2.91 -14.88 8.33
CA SER A 190 1.89 -14.23 9.16
C SER A 190 0.65 -15.10 9.33
N GLU A 191 0.06 -15.04 10.53
CA GLU A 191 -1.24 -15.65 10.82
C GLU A 191 -2.39 -14.68 10.49
N LEU A 192 -3.31 -15.12 9.65
CA LEU A 192 -4.59 -14.46 9.42
C LEU A 192 -5.73 -15.33 9.95
N SER A 193 -6.82 -14.68 10.36
CA SER A 193 -8.02 -15.38 10.81
C SER A 193 -8.81 -15.88 9.61
N LEU A 194 -9.31 -17.11 9.71
CA LEU A 194 -10.28 -17.62 8.77
C LEU A 194 -11.57 -16.81 8.88
N LYS A 195 -12.07 -16.29 7.75
CA LYS A 195 -13.46 -15.84 7.68
C LYS A 195 -14.36 -17.04 7.96
N ASP A 196 -15.23 -16.92 8.96
CA ASP A 196 -16.22 -17.94 9.25
C ASP A 196 -17.07 -18.24 8.02
N LEU A 197 -16.91 -19.44 7.47
CA LEU A 197 -17.77 -19.96 6.43
C LEU A 197 -19.16 -20.19 7.04
N LYS A 198 -20.09 -19.26 6.79
CA LYS A 198 -21.50 -19.40 7.18
C LYS A 198 -22.03 -20.74 6.66
N GLY A 199 -22.39 -21.65 7.57
CA GLY A 199 -23.14 -22.87 7.25
C GLY A 199 -22.47 -24.22 7.52
N ASN A 200 -21.26 -24.28 8.08
CA ASN A 200 -20.65 -25.59 8.33
C ASN A 200 -21.24 -26.28 9.57
N ASN A 201 -21.96 -27.38 9.33
CA ASN A 201 -22.13 -28.47 10.29
C ASN A 201 -20.78 -28.74 10.97
N LYS A 202 -20.79 -28.86 12.31
CA LYS A 202 -19.59 -29.02 13.18
C LYS A 202 -18.62 -30.15 12.78
N GLN A 203 -19.03 -31.03 11.86
CA GLN A 203 -18.29 -32.20 11.40
C GLN A 203 -17.36 -31.93 10.20
N TYR A 204 -17.51 -30.81 9.48
CA TYR A 204 -16.72 -30.50 8.29
C TYR A 204 -15.92 -29.21 8.48
N ILE A 205 -14.60 -29.31 8.40
CA ILE A 205 -13.72 -28.15 8.48
C ILE A 205 -13.34 -27.73 7.06
N GLY A 206 -14.02 -26.69 6.58
CA GLY A 206 -13.82 -26.09 5.27
C GLY A 206 -12.80 -24.94 5.31
N TYR A 207 -11.98 -24.87 4.28
CA TYR A 207 -10.98 -23.83 4.03
C TYR A 207 -11.17 -23.23 2.66
N VAL A 208 -10.81 -21.96 2.52
CA VAL A 208 -10.83 -21.31 1.23
C VAL A 208 -9.66 -21.83 0.40
N LYS A 209 -9.89 -22.30 -0.82
CA LYS A 209 -8.82 -22.77 -1.71
C LYS A 209 -8.00 -21.59 -2.23
N GLN A 210 -8.66 -20.50 -2.58
CA GLN A 210 -8.04 -19.29 -3.10
C GLN A 210 -8.73 -18.05 -2.53
N TYR A 211 -7.97 -17.21 -1.83
CA TYR A 211 -8.42 -15.88 -1.41
C TYR A 211 -8.19 -14.90 -2.54
N GLU A 212 -9.14 -14.81 -3.48
CA GLU A 212 -9.10 -13.90 -4.63
C GLU A 212 -7.69 -13.84 -5.27
N PHE A 213 -7.00 -12.68 -5.21
CA PHE A 213 -5.62 -12.51 -5.67
C PHE A 213 -4.61 -12.39 -4.52
N LEU A 214 -5.05 -12.58 -3.27
CA LEU A 214 -4.21 -12.51 -2.09
C LEU A 214 -3.32 -13.74 -1.93
N GLY A 215 -3.88 -14.92 -2.15
CA GLY A 215 -3.10 -16.16 -2.12
C GLY A 215 -3.89 -17.43 -2.40
N GLU A 216 -3.19 -18.42 -2.91
CA GLU A 216 -3.70 -19.77 -3.20
C GLU A 216 -3.16 -20.75 -2.18
N ILE A 217 -3.99 -21.71 -1.77
CA ILE A 217 -3.60 -22.75 -0.82
C ILE A 217 -2.46 -23.59 -1.40
N LYS A 218 -1.36 -23.65 -0.66
CA LYS A 218 -0.17 -24.43 -1.02
C LYS A 218 -0.07 -25.70 -0.21
N LYS A 219 -0.52 -25.68 1.05
CA LYS A 219 -0.38 -26.81 1.96
C LYS A 219 -1.42 -26.76 3.08
N ILE A 220 -1.96 -27.91 3.45
CA ILE A 220 -2.70 -28.12 4.71
C ILE A 220 -1.85 -29.02 5.59
N ARG A 221 -1.61 -28.59 6.83
CA ARG A 221 -0.95 -29.38 7.87
C ARG A 221 -1.94 -29.62 8.99
N ILE A 222 -2.12 -30.88 9.35
CA ILE A 222 -3.06 -31.32 10.39
C ILE A 222 -2.23 -31.91 11.51
N GLU A 223 -2.35 -31.34 12.70
CA GLU A 223 -1.70 -31.78 13.92
C GLU A 223 -2.76 -32.29 14.89
N PHE A 224 -2.48 -33.42 15.52
CA PHE A 224 -3.41 -34.06 16.45
C PHE A 224 -2.91 -33.87 17.87
N GLY A 225 -3.82 -33.71 18.83
CA GLY A 225 -3.48 -33.68 20.26
C GLY A 225 -2.65 -34.88 20.70
N ASP A 226 -1.92 -34.73 21.80
CA ASP A 226 -0.78 -35.54 22.24
C ASP A 226 -0.83 -37.02 21.82
N ASN A 227 0.05 -37.37 20.88
CA ASN A 227 0.38 -38.74 20.45
C ASN A 227 -0.74 -39.59 19.84
N VAL A 228 -1.90 -39.02 19.48
CA VAL A 228 -2.96 -39.78 18.82
C VAL A 228 -2.55 -40.24 17.41
N ARG A 229 -1.85 -39.38 16.65
CA ARG A 229 -1.42 -39.69 15.28
C ARG A 229 -0.31 -38.75 14.80
N LYS A 230 0.51 -39.21 13.84
CA LYS A 230 1.49 -38.35 13.15
C LYS A 230 0.78 -37.23 12.38
N PRO A 231 1.40 -36.03 12.28
CA PRO A 231 0.87 -34.95 11.47
C PRO A 231 0.68 -35.36 10.00
N ILE A 232 -0.39 -34.88 9.39
CA ILE A 232 -0.69 -35.10 7.97
C ILE A 232 -0.38 -33.82 7.20
N ASN A 233 0.32 -33.96 6.08
CA ASN A 233 0.58 -32.87 5.14
C ASN A 233 -0.12 -33.17 3.82
N ILE A 234 -0.95 -32.25 3.37
CA ILE A 234 -1.65 -32.32 2.09
C ILE A 234 -1.16 -31.15 1.24
N GLU A 235 -0.61 -31.45 0.07
CA GLU A 235 -0.05 -30.45 -0.85
C GLU A 235 -0.70 -30.52 -2.25
N ASN A 236 -1.47 -31.58 -2.53
CA ASN A 236 -2.15 -31.76 -3.81
C ASN A 236 -3.65 -31.48 -3.68
N PHE A 237 -4.09 -30.38 -4.30
CA PHE A 237 -5.48 -29.93 -4.34
C PHE A 237 -6.09 -30.00 -5.74
N SER A 238 -5.55 -30.87 -6.61
CA SER A 238 -6.04 -31.04 -7.98
C SER A 238 -7.20 -32.03 -8.10
N LYS A 239 -7.31 -32.98 -7.15
CA LYS A 239 -8.35 -34.03 -7.13
C LYS A 239 -8.82 -34.28 -5.71
N THR A 240 -10.11 -34.61 -5.57
CA THR A 240 -10.70 -35.13 -4.34
C THR A 240 -10.00 -36.42 -3.92
N THR A 241 -9.79 -36.61 -2.62
CA THR A 241 -9.22 -37.83 -2.05
C THR A 241 -10.11 -38.39 -0.94
N ASN A 242 -9.67 -39.49 -0.31
CA ASN A 242 -10.34 -40.02 0.87
C ASN A 242 -10.26 -39.05 2.06
N GLU A 243 -9.28 -38.15 2.09
CA GLU A 243 -9.01 -37.23 3.21
C GLU A 243 -9.59 -35.83 2.98
N ILE A 244 -9.69 -35.39 1.72
CA ILE A 244 -10.20 -34.06 1.36
C ILE A 244 -11.30 -34.13 0.31
N ASP A 245 -12.34 -33.32 0.49
CA ASP A 245 -13.30 -32.97 -0.55
C ASP A 245 -13.01 -31.59 -1.10
N ILE A 246 -13.18 -31.40 -2.41
CA ILE A 246 -12.99 -30.10 -3.06
C ILE A 246 -14.32 -29.72 -3.68
N LYS A 247 -14.92 -28.65 -3.18
CA LYS A 247 -16.18 -28.09 -3.70
C LYS A 247 -15.95 -26.63 -4.03
N GLU A 248 -16.03 -26.27 -5.29
CA GLU A 248 -15.82 -24.90 -5.76
C GLU A 248 -14.50 -24.31 -5.22
N ASN A 249 -14.58 -23.25 -4.39
CA ASN A 249 -13.44 -22.61 -3.74
C ASN A 249 -13.21 -23.10 -2.30
N LEU A 250 -13.74 -24.27 -1.93
CA LEU A 250 -13.62 -24.85 -0.60
C LEU A 250 -12.88 -26.18 -0.62
N VAL A 251 -11.88 -26.31 0.25
CA VAL A 251 -11.23 -27.58 0.59
C VAL A 251 -11.78 -28.02 1.95
N ILE A 252 -12.42 -29.18 2.00
CA ILE A 252 -13.07 -29.71 3.18
C ILE A 252 -12.29 -30.93 3.66
N TYR A 253 -11.76 -30.87 4.88
CA TYR A 253 -11.14 -32.03 5.50
C TYR A 253 -12.21 -32.97 6.06
N LYS A 254 -12.14 -34.24 5.66
CA LYS A 254 -13.00 -35.32 6.18
C LYS A 254 -12.35 -35.90 7.43
N SER A 255 -12.62 -35.28 8.59
CA SER A 255 -12.07 -35.78 9.85
C SER A 255 -12.57 -37.21 10.13
N PRO A 256 -11.70 -38.13 10.54
CA PRO A 256 -12.12 -39.41 11.11
C PRO A 256 -13.03 -39.18 12.32
N LYS A 257 -14.03 -40.05 12.51
CA LYS A 257 -15.05 -39.92 13.58
C LYS A 257 -14.46 -39.96 15.01
N ASP A 258 -13.27 -40.52 15.16
CA ASP A 258 -12.66 -40.83 16.47
C ASP A 258 -11.51 -39.89 16.86
N VAL A 259 -11.32 -38.79 16.11
CA VAL A 259 -10.23 -37.85 16.34
C VAL A 259 -10.80 -36.48 16.73
N PHE A 260 -10.64 -36.14 18.01
CA PHE A 260 -11.03 -34.84 18.57
C PHE A 260 -9.80 -33.97 18.81
N GLY A 261 -9.94 -32.65 18.62
CA GLY A 261 -8.87 -31.68 18.93
C GLY A 261 -7.72 -31.62 17.92
N ALA A 262 -8.01 -31.78 16.62
CA ALA A 262 -7.01 -31.54 15.58
C ALA A 262 -6.82 -30.02 15.34
N LEU A 263 -5.57 -29.57 15.35
CA LEU A 263 -5.18 -28.23 14.91
C LEU A 263 -4.84 -28.31 13.42
N ILE A 264 -5.53 -27.52 12.61
CA ILE A 264 -5.32 -27.51 11.16
C ILE A 264 -4.81 -26.16 10.73
N THR A 265 -3.63 -26.18 10.11
CA THR A 265 -2.97 -25.00 9.55
C THR A 265 -3.02 -25.06 8.03
N CYS A 266 -3.65 -24.07 7.40
CA CYS A 266 -3.61 -23.88 5.95
C CYS A 266 -2.59 -22.82 5.61
N ILE A 267 -1.66 -23.14 4.72
CA ILE A 267 -0.59 -22.27 4.25
C ILE A 267 -0.91 -21.86 2.82
N TYR A 268 -0.89 -20.55 2.58
CA TYR A 268 -1.21 -19.91 1.32
C TYR A 268 0.03 -19.26 0.74
N GLN A 269 0.17 -19.29 -0.58
CA GLN A 269 1.21 -18.59 -1.31
C GLN A 269 0.63 -17.32 -1.95
N THR A 270 1.28 -16.18 -1.73
CA THR A 270 0.89 -14.89 -2.30
C THR A 270 1.42 -14.72 -3.72
N PRO A 271 0.94 -13.72 -4.50
CA PRO A 271 1.53 -13.39 -5.80
C PRO A 271 3.03 -13.08 -5.76
N ALA A 272 3.51 -12.55 -4.62
CA ALA A 272 4.92 -12.23 -4.37
C ALA A 272 5.73 -13.43 -3.84
N GLU A 273 5.16 -14.64 -3.91
CA GLU A 273 5.80 -15.90 -3.52
C GLU A 273 6.11 -16.04 -2.03
N THR A 274 5.66 -15.08 -1.22
CA THR A 274 5.64 -15.20 0.23
C THR A 274 4.48 -16.08 0.69
N THR A 275 4.51 -16.51 1.95
CA THR A 275 3.44 -17.30 2.54
C THR A 275 2.77 -16.62 3.72
N PHE A 276 1.50 -16.94 3.93
CA PHE A 276 0.77 -16.67 5.17
C PHE A 276 -0.04 -17.90 5.53
N TYR A 277 -0.53 -18.00 6.75
CA TYR A 277 -1.31 -19.15 7.18
C TYR A 277 -2.56 -18.78 7.97
N THR A 278 -3.49 -19.71 8.02
CA THR A 278 -4.70 -19.63 8.86
C THR A 278 -4.81 -20.89 9.71
N LYS A 279 -5.25 -20.77 10.96
CA LYS A 279 -5.43 -21.91 11.87
C LYS A 279 -6.90 -22.13 12.24
N ARG A 280 -7.25 -23.39 12.50
CA ARG A 280 -8.55 -23.79 13.05
C ARG A 280 -8.43 -25.05 13.90
#